data_AF-A0A1W2ELQ2-F1
#
_entry.id   AF-A0A1W2ELQ2-F1
#
_cell.length_a   1.000
_cell.length_b   1.000
_cell.length_c   1.000
_cell.angle_alpha   90.00
_cell.angle_beta   90.00
_cell.angle_gamma   90.00
#
_symmetry.space_group_name_H-M   'P 1'
#
loop_
_entity.id
_entity.type
_entity.pdbx_description
1 polymer ?
#
loop_
_entity_poly.entity_id
_entity_poly.type
_entity_poly.pdbx_seq_one_letter_code
_entity_poly.pdbx_strand_id
1 'polypeptide(L)'
;MSKERANLGFADEIESFNPDDWSPSQKKVARPKPEPEVTRKIASANGFQSREVAAPRFEAKPQQRRRRTGRNAQFNIKARPETIEAFCAVADEQGWGLGETLEHAVELLRTSYPPKDD
;
A
#
# COMPACT_ATOMS: atom_id res chain seq x y z
N MET A 1 35.18 -14.27 26.93
CA MET A 1 34.05 -13.34 27.15
C MET A 1 32.77 -14.16 27.25
N SER A 2 32.42 -14.59 28.47
CA SER A 2 31.12 -15.19 28.76
C SER A 2 30.05 -14.10 28.59
N LYS A 3 29.08 -14.32 27.69
CA LYS A 3 27.93 -13.43 27.51
C LYS A 3 26.89 -13.76 28.59
N GLU A 4 27.12 -13.31 29.81
CA GLU A 4 26.05 -13.27 30.81
C GLU A 4 25.15 -12.08 30.52
N ARG A 5 23.85 -12.35 30.34
CA ARG A 5 22.84 -11.33 30.08
C ARG A 5 22.55 -10.62 31.42
N ALA A 6 22.46 -9.30 31.38
CA ALA A 6 22.12 -8.52 32.58
C ALA A 6 20.80 -9.01 33.18
N ASN A 7 20.80 -9.28 34.49
CA ASN A 7 19.61 -9.68 35.23
C ASN A 7 18.67 -8.46 35.35
N LEU A 8 17.48 -8.56 34.75
CA LEU A 8 16.47 -7.50 34.70
C LEU A 8 15.48 -7.56 35.87
N GLY A 9 15.79 -8.32 36.93
CA GLY A 9 14.94 -8.43 38.13
C GLY A 9 13.78 -9.43 38.02
N PHE A 10 13.72 -10.21 36.93
CA PHE A 10 12.69 -11.23 36.70
C PHE A 10 13.17 -12.66 36.99
N ALA A 11 14.46 -12.87 37.29
CA ALA A 11 15.02 -14.20 37.50
C ALA A 11 14.38 -14.91 38.72
N ASP A 12 14.21 -14.19 39.82
CA ASP A 12 13.67 -14.74 41.07
C ASP A 12 12.17 -15.10 40.96
N GLU A 13 11.41 -14.40 40.11
CA GLU A 13 9.99 -14.67 39.84
C GLU A 13 9.80 -15.92 38.95
N ILE A 14 10.77 -16.23 38.10
CA ILE A 14 10.74 -17.43 37.25
C ILE A 14 11.07 -18.68 38.07
N GLU A 15 12.02 -18.58 39.00
CA GLU A 15 12.40 -19.69 39.88
C GLU A 15 11.30 -20.04 40.90
N SER A 16 10.43 -19.08 41.23
CA SER A 16 9.28 -19.27 42.13
C SER A 16 7.94 -19.53 41.41
N PHE A 17 7.91 -19.52 40.07
CA PHE A 17 6.70 -19.80 39.30
C PHE A 17 6.37 -21.30 39.32
N ASN A 18 5.22 -21.65 39.90
CA ASN A 18 4.69 -23.01 39.90
C ASN A 18 3.52 -23.14 38.92
N PRO A 19 3.68 -23.88 37.80
CA PRO A 19 2.60 -24.10 36.83
C PRO A 19 1.37 -24.79 37.40
N ASP A 20 1.51 -25.55 38.48
CA ASP A 20 0.40 -26.30 39.09
C ASP A 20 -0.54 -25.40 39.92
N ASP A 21 -0.06 -24.22 40.35
CA ASP A 21 -0.89 -23.21 41.04
C ASP A 21 -1.76 -22.42 40.05
N TRP A 22 -1.51 -22.55 38.74
CA TRP A 22 -2.30 -21.92 37.70
C TRP A 22 -3.60 -22.70 37.47
N SER A 23 -4.65 -22.37 38.21
CA SER A 23 -5.98 -22.92 38.01
C SER A 23 -6.83 -22.01 37.10
N PRO A 24 -7.12 -22.40 35.84
CA PRO A 24 -8.01 -21.62 35.00
C PRO A 24 -9.40 -21.58 35.64
N SER A 25 -9.96 -20.37 35.76
CA SER A 25 -11.31 -20.19 36.31
C SER A 25 -12.30 -21.13 35.60
N GLN A 26 -13.13 -21.83 36.39
CA GLN A 26 -14.12 -22.76 35.88
C GLN A 26 -14.96 -22.12 34.77
N LYS A 27 -15.17 -22.85 33.67
CA LYS A 27 -15.93 -22.39 32.51
C LYS A 27 -17.32 -21.95 32.95
N LYS A 28 -17.53 -20.64 33.07
CA LYS A 28 -18.85 -20.05 33.27
C LYS A 28 -19.71 -20.46 32.07
N VAL A 29 -20.93 -20.92 32.34
CA VAL A 29 -21.91 -21.27 31.29
C VAL A 29 -22.02 -20.08 30.35
N ALA A 30 -21.72 -20.29 29.07
CA ALA A 30 -21.74 -19.24 28.07
C ALA A 30 -23.17 -18.70 27.96
N ARG A 31 -23.31 -17.38 28.02
CA ARG A 31 -24.60 -16.73 27.76
C ARG A 31 -25.06 -17.09 26.34
N PRO A 32 -26.38 -17.24 26.12
CA PRO A 32 -26.89 -17.52 24.78
C PRO A 32 -26.41 -16.43 23.82
N LYS A 33 -25.86 -16.86 22.68
CA LYS A 33 -25.37 -15.94 21.65
C LYS A 33 -26.57 -15.15 21.10
N PRO A 34 -26.49 -13.82 21.01
CA PRO A 34 -27.54 -13.03 20.37
C PRO A 34 -27.67 -13.42 18.89
N GLU A 35 -28.89 -13.28 18.38
CA GLU A 35 -29.22 -13.58 16.98
C GLU A 35 -28.34 -12.77 16.02
N PRO A 36 -27.80 -13.40 14.95
CA PRO A 36 -26.86 -12.76 14.03
C PRO A 36 -27.43 -11.51 13.32
N GLU A 37 -28.74 -11.43 13.14
CA GLU A 37 -29.37 -10.25 12.55
C GLU A 37 -29.35 -9.04 13.48
N VAL A 38 -29.58 -9.26 14.77
CA VAL A 38 -29.56 -8.22 15.80
C VAL A 38 -28.16 -7.65 15.93
N THR A 39 -27.13 -8.50 15.92
CA THR A 39 -25.74 -8.05 15.98
C THR A 39 -25.33 -7.28 14.73
N ARG A 40 -25.79 -7.68 13.53
CA ARG A 40 -25.53 -6.96 12.28
C ARG A 40 -26.19 -5.57 12.25
N LYS A 41 -27.42 -5.45 12.75
CA LYS A 41 -28.12 -4.15 12.88
C LYS A 41 -27.39 -3.21 13.84
N ILE A 42 -26.92 -3.70 14.98
CA ILE A 42 -26.16 -2.89 15.93
C ILE A 42 -24.80 -2.50 15.35
N ALA A 43 -24.08 -3.42 14.71
CA ALA A 43 -22.79 -3.14 14.10
C ALA A 43 -22.90 -2.04 13.02
N SER A 44 -23.87 -2.17 12.11
CA SER A 44 -24.11 -1.15 11.08
C SER A 44 -24.53 0.20 11.66
N ALA A 45 -25.39 0.24 12.69
CA ALA A 45 -25.77 1.47 13.37
C ALA A 45 -24.58 2.17 14.08
N ASN A 46 -23.57 1.42 14.48
CA ASN A 46 -22.33 1.94 15.09
C ASN A 46 -21.20 2.17 14.07
N GLY A 47 -21.50 2.16 12.77
CA GLY A 47 -20.51 2.44 11.71
C GLY A 47 -19.57 1.27 11.39
N PHE A 48 -19.79 0.09 11.97
CA PHE A 48 -19.09 -1.13 11.59
C PHE A 48 -19.77 -1.75 10.37
N GLN A 49 -19.48 -1.19 9.19
CA GLN A 49 -19.86 -1.79 7.91
C GLN A 49 -18.89 -2.91 7.56
N SER A 50 -19.43 -4.02 7.03
CA SER A 50 -18.60 -5.13 6.54
C SER A 50 -17.66 -4.63 5.45
N ARG A 51 -16.39 -5.06 5.49
CA ARG A 51 -15.40 -4.81 4.44
C ARG A 51 -15.57 -5.74 3.23
N GLU A 52 -16.75 -6.32 3.06
CA GLU A 52 -17.09 -6.91 1.77
C GLU A 52 -16.90 -5.82 0.72
N VAL A 53 -16.05 -6.15 -0.26
CA VAL A 53 -15.66 -5.21 -1.32
C VAL A 53 -16.96 -4.76 -1.97
N ALA A 54 -17.34 -3.49 -1.75
CA ALA A 54 -18.40 -2.86 -2.52
C ALA A 54 -18.10 -3.16 -3.99
N ALA A 55 -19.09 -3.68 -4.72
CA ALA A 55 -18.94 -4.14 -6.10
C ALA A 55 -18.00 -3.19 -6.86
N PRO A 56 -16.96 -3.73 -7.55
CA PRO A 56 -15.86 -2.92 -8.03
C PRO A 56 -16.43 -1.76 -8.84
N ARG A 57 -16.29 -0.54 -8.32
CA ARG A 57 -16.49 0.65 -9.13
C ARG A 57 -15.40 0.55 -10.19
N PHE A 58 -15.80 0.30 -11.44
CA PHE A 58 -14.90 0.21 -12.57
C PHE A 58 -14.35 1.61 -12.86
N GLU A 59 -13.50 2.11 -11.97
CA GLU A 59 -12.58 3.19 -12.31
C GLU A 59 -11.56 2.56 -13.26
N ALA A 60 -11.42 3.14 -14.45
CA ALA A 60 -10.50 2.66 -15.47
C ALA A 60 -9.10 2.58 -14.87
N LYS A 61 -8.64 1.36 -14.59
CA LYS A 61 -7.30 1.16 -14.04
C LYS A 61 -6.30 1.68 -15.07
N PRO A 62 -5.33 2.53 -14.68
CA PRO A 62 -4.30 2.99 -15.61
C PRO A 62 -3.62 1.77 -16.23
N GLN A 63 -3.60 1.75 -17.56
CA GLN A 63 -3.15 0.61 -18.33
C GLN A 63 -1.69 0.32 -17.99
N GLN A 64 -1.40 -0.86 -17.44
CA GLN A 64 -0.07 -1.16 -16.91
C GLN A 64 0.93 -1.40 -18.05
N ARG A 65 1.77 -0.40 -18.35
CA ARG A 65 2.75 -0.41 -19.43
C ARG A 65 4.07 -1.05 -18.99
N ARG A 66 4.13 -2.39 -18.96
CA ARG A 66 5.39 -3.12 -18.73
C ARG A 66 6.00 -3.58 -20.05
N ARG A 67 6.97 -2.82 -20.57
CA ARG A 67 7.84 -3.25 -21.69
C ARG A 67 9.31 -3.21 -21.22
N ARG A 68 10.11 -4.22 -21.56
CA ARG A 68 11.55 -4.27 -21.28
C ARG A 68 12.29 -3.53 -22.40
N THR A 69 12.51 -2.22 -22.25
CA THR A 69 13.05 -1.36 -23.32
C THR A 69 14.43 -0.76 -23.00
N GLY A 70 15.12 -1.22 -21.95
CA GLY A 70 16.46 -0.71 -21.58
C GLY A 70 16.48 0.67 -20.90
N ARG A 71 15.33 1.33 -20.73
CA ARG A 71 15.17 2.63 -20.06
C ARG A 71 15.28 2.47 -18.53
N ASN A 72 16.50 2.39 -18.02
CA ASN A 72 16.81 2.06 -16.62
C ASN A 72 17.26 3.26 -15.76
N ALA A 73 17.57 4.40 -16.38
CA ALA A 73 17.95 5.62 -15.67
C ALA A 73 16.72 6.39 -15.18
N GLN A 74 16.75 6.85 -13.92
CA GLN A 74 15.69 7.64 -13.33
C GLN A 74 15.86 9.12 -13.68
N PHE A 75 14.79 9.74 -14.19
CA PHE A 75 14.74 11.16 -14.50
C PHE A 75 13.77 11.86 -13.55
N ASN A 76 14.30 12.57 -12.55
CA ASN A 76 13.50 13.23 -11.52
C ASN A 76 13.26 14.70 -11.89
N ILE A 77 12.04 15.01 -12.31
CA ILE A 77 11.61 16.38 -12.57
C ILE A 77 10.32 16.70 -11.83
N LYS A 78 10.17 17.97 -11.45
CA LYS A 78 8.91 18.51 -10.94
C LYS A 78 8.16 19.15 -12.12
N ALA A 79 6.90 18.78 -12.29
CA ALA A 79 6.02 19.33 -13.31
C ALA A 79 4.67 19.71 -12.68
N ARG A 80 3.93 20.60 -13.34
CA ARG A 80 2.54 20.91 -12.94
C ARG A 80 1.65 19.70 -13.21
N PRO A 81 0.56 19.49 -12.44
CA PRO A 81 -0.37 18.38 -12.67
C PRO A 81 -0.90 18.34 -14.11
N GLU A 82 -1.31 19.49 -14.64
CA GLU A 82 -1.81 19.64 -16.01
C GLU A 82 -0.80 19.16 -17.08
N THR A 83 0.49 19.43 -16.86
CA THR A 83 1.56 19.00 -17.78
C THR A 83 1.76 17.49 -17.73
N ILE A 84 1.63 16.89 -16.55
CA ILE A 84 1.74 15.44 -16.37
C ILE A 84 0.56 14.75 -17.06
N GLU A 85 -0.65 15.27 -16.89
CA GLU A 85 -1.86 14.76 -17.54
C GLU A 85 -1.74 14.82 -19.07
N ALA A 86 -1.34 15.97 -19.62
CA ALA A 86 -1.13 16.12 -21.06
C ALA A 86 -0.05 15.15 -21.59
N PHE A 87 1.05 14.97 -20.86
CA PHE A 87 2.11 14.03 -21.25
C PHE A 87 1.63 12.57 -21.24
N CYS A 88 0.88 12.18 -20.21
CA CYS A 88 0.27 10.85 -20.13
C CYS A 88 -0.74 10.62 -21.26
N ALA A 89 -1.58 11.61 -21.55
CA ALA A 89 -2.59 11.53 -22.61
C ALA A 89 -1.96 11.28 -23.99
N VAL A 90 -0.90 12.02 -24.34
CA VAL A 90 -0.15 11.79 -25.60
C VAL A 90 0.40 10.37 -25.66
N ALA A 91 0.95 9.88 -24.54
CA ALA A 91 1.46 8.52 -24.46
C ALA A 91 0.33 7.46 -24.57
N ASP A 92 -0.88 7.77 -24.09
CA ASP A 92 -2.08 6.92 -24.19
C ASP A 92 -2.61 6.86 -25.62
N GLU A 93 -2.76 8.01 -26.28
CA GLU A 93 -3.24 8.09 -27.66
C GLU A 93 -2.33 7.35 -28.65
N GLN A 94 -1.02 7.43 -28.46
CA GLN A 94 -0.03 6.79 -29.33
C GLN A 94 0.31 5.35 -28.90
N GLY A 95 -0.17 4.90 -27.74
CA GLY A 95 0.16 3.57 -27.20
C GLY A 95 1.64 3.40 -26.80
N TRP A 96 2.33 4.50 -26.50
CA TRP A 96 3.75 4.53 -26.15
C TRP A 96 4.00 4.30 -24.65
N GLY A 97 5.23 3.91 -24.30
CA GLY A 97 5.69 4.02 -22.91
C GLY A 97 5.98 5.48 -22.53
N LEU A 98 5.92 5.84 -21.24
CA LEU A 98 6.30 7.20 -20.81
C LEU A 98 7.74 7.55 -21.18
N GLY A 99 8.67 6.59 -21.07
CA GLY A 99 10.06 6.81 -21.49
C GLY A 99 10.23 7.00 -23.00
N GLU A 100 9.42 6.31 -23.81
CA GLU A 100 9.40 6.47 -25.27
C GLU A 100 8.81 7.83 -25.68
N THR A 101 7.74 8.24 -24.99
CA THR A 101 7.12 9.56 -25.19
C THR A 101 8.10 10.68 -24.87
N LEU A 102 8.93 10.51 -23.83
CA LEU A 102 9.97 11.47 -23.49
C LEU A 102 11.05 11.58 -24.59
N GLU A 103 11.46 10.46 -25.20
CA GLU A 103 12.43 10.47 -26.32
C GLU A 103 11.90 11.26 -27.51
N HIS A 104 10.65 11.01 -27.92
CA HIS A 104 10.00 11.78 -28.99
C HIS A 104 9.84 13.26 -28.64
N ALA A 105 9.49 13.57 -27.39
CA ALA A 105 9.40 14.95 -26.94
C ALA A 105 10.76 15.67 -27.01
N VAL A 106 11.85 15.00 -26.63
CA VAL A 106 13.22 15.57 -26.73
C VAL A 106 13.64 15.81 -28.17
N GLU A 107 13.31 14.90 -29.08
CA GLU A 107 13.56 15.07 -30.51
C GLU A 107 12.81 16.28 -31.08
N LEU A 108 11.50 16.38 -30.79
CA LEU A 108 10.68 17.54 -31.17
C LEU A 108 11.23 18.84 -30.59
N LEU A 109 11.70 18.84 -29.34
CA LEU A 109 12.31 20.02 -28.72
C LEU A 109 13.60 20.44 -29.43
N ARG A 110 14.44 19.50 -29.87
CA ARG A 110 15.66 19.83 -30.64
C ARG A 110 15.33 20.42 -32.01
N THR A 111 14.30 19.90 -32.68
CA THR A 111 13.86 20.41 -33.98
C THR A 111 13.23 21.80 -33.86
N SER A 112 12.43 22.04 -32.82
CA SER A 112 11.74 23.33 -32.61
C SER A 112 12.64 24.40 -32.01
N TYR A 113 13.61 24.02 -31.19
CA TYR A 113 14.58 24.91 -30.56
C TYR A 113 16.01 24.46 -30.89
N PRO A 114 16.48 24.73 -32.13
CA PRO A 114 17.87 24.45 -32.48
C PRO A 114 18.82 25.23 -31.54
N PRO A 115 20.02 24.70 -31.28
CA PRO A 115 21.01 25.41 -30.48
C PRO A 115 21.26 26.79 -31.10
N LYS A 116 21.27 27.82 -30.27
CA LYS A 116 21.76 29.13 -30.71
C LYS A 116 23.25 28.97 -30.95
N ASP A 117 23.68 29.25 -32.18
CA ASP A 117 25.09 29.45 -32.47
C ASP A 117 25.52 30.72 -31.71
N ASP A 118 26.19 30.54 -30.57
CA ASP A 118 26.91 31.61 -29.84
C ASP A 118 28.23 31.95 -30.55
#